data_AF-A0A925RAA5-F1
#
_entry.id   AF-A0A925RAA5-F1
#
_cell.length_a   1.000
_cell.length_b   1.000
_cell.length_c   1.000
_cell.angle_alpha   90.00
_cell.angle_beta   90.00
_cell.angle_gamma   90.00
#
_symmetry.space_group_name_H-M   'P 1'
#
loop_
_entity.id
_entity.type
_entity.pdbx_description
1 polymer ?
#
loop_
_entity_poly.entity_id
_entity_poly.type
_entity_poly.pdbx_seq_one_letter_code
_entity_poly.pdbx_strand_id
1 'polypeptide(L)'
;MTTKLNKEIIALFNSDDSTKVLATVNEQGYPHAATKPYIRVADDGNLLYLELVESSRTQKNLVRSIWFDQKVSISVSGKNGQSWQIKGKPVKTLITGPVFLHHYQ
;
A
#
# COMPACT_ATOMS: atom_id res chain seq x y z
N MET A 1 2.65 2.68 17.65
CA MET A 1 3.69 1.62 17.64
C MET A 1 3.73 1.02 16.25
N THR A 2 4.91 0.91 15.66
CA THR A 2 5.12 0.24 14.38
C THR A 2 5.40 -1.24 14.68
N THR A 3 4.66 -2.14 14.04
CA THR A 3 4.79 -3.58 14.25
C THR A 3 5.42 -4.21 13.01
N LYS A 4 6.43 -5.07 13.20
CA LYS A 4 6.99 -5.85 12.10
C LYS A 4 5.95 -6.82 11.56
N LEU A 5 5.82 -6.89 10.24
CA LEU A 5 5.00 -7.92 9.59
C LEU A 5 5.60 -9.30 9.90
N ASN A 6 4.76 -10.27 10.22
CA ASN A 6 5.20 -11.65 10.39
C ASN A 6 5.49 -12.30 9.02
N LYS A 7 6.17 -13.45 9.02
CA LYS A 7 6.56 -14.14 7.79
C LYS A 7 5.37 -14.58 6.93
N GLU A 8 4.25 -14.94 7.55
CA GLU A 8 3.04 -15.38 6.86
C GLU A 8 2.39 -14.25 6.06
N ILE A 9 2.26 -13.06 6.65
CA ILE A 9 1.72 -11.89 5.95
C ILE A 9 2.66 -11.49 4.81
N ILE A 10 3.98 -11.48 5.04
CA ILE A 10 4.96 -11.18 3.99
C ILE A 10 4.85 -12.17 2.83
N ALA A 11 4.76 -13.46 3.12
CA ALA A 11 4.56 -14.49 2.11
C ALA A 11 3.27 -14.27 1.32
N LEU A 12 2.18 -13.85 1.98
CA LEU A 12 0.94 -13.55 1.29
C LEU A 12 1.08 -12.31 0.38
N PHE A 13 1.74 -11.24 0.81
CA PHE A 13 1.98 -10.07 -0.06
C PHE A 13 2.78 -10.44 -1.31
N ASN A 14 3.74 -11.35 -1.19
CA ASN A 14 4.60 -11.75 -2.30
C ASN A 14 3.99 -12.83 -3.19
N SER A 15 2.80 -13.35 -2.87
CA SER A 15 2.08 -14.31 -3.69
C SER A 15 1.33 -13.62 -4.83
N ASP A 16 1.51 -14.11 -6.06
CA ASP A 16 0.78 -13.65 -7.25
C ASP A 16 -0.72 -13.96 -7.18
N ASP A 17 -1.09 -14.96 -6.37
CA ASP A 17 -2.48 -15.39 -6.16
C ASP A 17 -3.21 -14.60 -5.09
N SER A 18 -2.56 -13.60 -4.49
CA SER A 18 -3.16 -12.78 -3.44
C SER A 18 -3.86 -11.54 -4.00
N THR A 19 -5.06 -11.29 -3.50
CA THR A 19 -5.80 -10.06 -3.75
C THR A 19 -5.42 -9.02 -2.71
N LYS A 20 -4.96 -7.86 -3.16
CA LYS A 20 -4.57 -6.73 -2.31
C LYS A 20 -5.51 -5.57 -2.57
N VAL A 21 -6.19 -5.09 -1.54
CA VAL A 21 -7.10 -3.94 -1.62
C VAL A 21 -6.57 -2.84 -0.73
N LEU A 22 -6.29 -1.67 -1.32
CA LEU A 22 -5.92 -0.47 -0.59
C LEU A 22 -7.14 0.42 -0.42
N ALA A 23 -7.50 0.69 0.83
CA ALA A 23 -8.51 1.65 1.21
C ALA A 23 -7.86 2.94 1.72
N THR A 24 -8.31 4.04 1.14
CA THR A 24 -7.90 5.42 1.42
C THR A 24 -9.14 6.27 1.71
N VAL A 25 -8.95 7.48 2.20
CA VAL A 25 -10.03 8.47 2.37
C VAL A 25 -9.72 9.70 1.53
N ASN A 26 -10.75 10.31 0.97
CA ASN A 26 -10.61 11.59 0.28
C ASN A 26 -10.69 12.76 1.27
N GLU A 27 -10.70 13.98 0.73
CA GLU A 27 -10.75 15.20 1.51
C GLU A 27 -12.04 15.45 2.29
N GLN A 28 -13.17 14.92 1.81
CA GLN A 28 -14.45 14.93 2.51
C GLN A 28 -14.60 13.75 3.49
N GLY A 29 -13.58 12.90 3.61
CA GLY A 29 -13.62 11.70 4.46
C GLY A 29 -14.34 10.49 3.84
N TYR A 30 -14.74 10.56 2.56
CA TYR A 30 -15.33 9.41 1.88
C TYR A 30 -14.29 8.32 1.60
N PRO A 31 -14.62 7.05 1.88
CA PRO A 31 -13.70 5.95 1.62
C PRO A 31 -13.58 5.67 0.13
N HIS A 32 -12.38 5.28 -0.28
CA HIS A 32 -12.07 4.79 -1.61
C HIS A 32 -11.21 3.54 -1.50
N ALA A 33 -11.76 2.41 -1.93
CA ALA A 33 -11.07 1.11 -1.95
C ALA A 33 -10.87 0.64 -3.40
N ALA A 34 -9.67 0.17 -3.71
CA ALA A 34 -9.34 -0.36 -5.03
C ALA A 34 -8.33 -1.51 -4.93
N THR A 35 -8.41 -2.46 -5.86
CA THR A 35 -7.43 -3.54 -5.99
C THR A 35 -6.10 -2.98 -6.47
N LYS A 36 -5.01 -3.28 -5.75
CA LYS A 36 -3.66 -2.77 -5.98
C LYS A 36 -2.66 -3.94 -5.98
N PRO A 37 -2.47 -4.62 -7.12
CA PRO A 37 -1.64 -5.83 -7.19
C PRO A 37 -0.16 -5.54 -6.92
N TYR A 38 0.31 -4.31 -7.18
CA TYR A 38 1.70 -3.90 -7.06
C TYR A 38 2.09 -3.36 -5.68
N ILE A 39 1.45 -3.84 -4.61
CA ILE A 39 1.92 -3.57 -3.24
C ILE A 39 2.88 -4.68 -2.82
N ARG A 40 4.07 -4.30 -2.33
CA ARG A 40 5.15 -5.20 -1.91
C ARG A 40 5.67 -4.84 -0.53
N VAL A 41 6.31 -5.80 0.13
CA VAL A 41 7.07 -5.56 1.38
C VAL A 41 8.52 -5.26 0.99
N ALA A 42 9.06 -4.13 1.47
CA ALA A 42 10.46 -3.78 1.34
C ALA A 42 11.33 -4.46 2.40
N ASP A 43 12.65 -4.47 2.19
CA ASP A 43 13.63 -5.07 3.12
C ASP A 43 13.62 -4.43 4.51
N ASP A 44 13.25 -3.16 4.60
CA ASP A 44 13.10 -2.42 5.86
C ASP A 44 11.78 -2.70 6.60
N GLY A 45 10.91 -3.53 6.01
CA GLY A 45 9.60 -3.89 6.54
C GLY A 45 8.48 -2.89 6.22
N ASN A 46 8.76 -1.81 5.47
CA ASN A 46 7.72 -0.94 4.95
C ASN A 46 6.98 -1.57 3.77
N LEU A 47 5.80 -1.04 3.47
CA LEU A 47 5.04 -1.41 2.28
C LEU A 47 5.31 -0.40 1.16
N LEU A 48 5.73 -0.90 0.01
CA LEU A 48 5.85 -0.15 -1.23
C LEU A 48 4.59 -0.32 -2.04
N TYR A 49 4.08 0.76 -2.59
CA TYR A 49 3.02 0.74 -3.58
C TYR A 49 3.54 1.39 -4.86
N LEU A 50 3.69 0.57 -5.90
CA LEU A 50 4.11 1.05 -7.21
C LEU A 50 2.87 1.53 -7.98
N GLU A 51 2.65 2.84 -7.97
CA GLU A 51 1.57 3.48 -8.71
C GLU A 51 1.96 3.61 -10.18
N LEU A 52 1.05 3.23 -11.07
CA LEU A 52 1.23 3.36 -12.53
C LEU A 52 0.59 4.64 -13.07
N VAL A 53 -0.42 5.16 -12.36
CA VAL A 53 -1.20 6.32 -12.81
C VAL A 53 -1.16 7.40 -11.74
N GLU A 54 -0.32 8.41 -11.93
CA GLU A 54 -0.15 9.51 -10.97
C GLU A 54 -1.44 10.31 -10.72
N SER A 55 -2.33 10.37 -11.70
CA SER A 55 -3.62 11.05 -11.59
C SER A 55 -4.69 10.25 -10.83
N SER A 56 -4.37 9.03 -10.37
CA SER A 56 -5.33 8.15 -9.71
C SER A 56 -5.90 8.75 -8.42
N ARG A 57 -7.16 8.40 -8.11
CA ARG A 57 -7.80 8.77 -6.83
C ARG A 57 -7.01 8.24 -5.64
N THR A 58 -6.47 7.03 -5.75
CA THR A 58 -5.61 6.43 -4.73
C THR A 58 -4.38 7.30 -4.48
N GLN A 59 -3.66 7.71 -5.52
CA GLN A 59 -2.44 8.51 -5.39
C GLN A 59 -2.73 9.87 -4.74
N LYS A 60 -3.77 10.57 -5.20
CA LYS A 60 -4.20 11.84 -4.60
C LYS A 60 -4.52 11.69 -3.11
N ASN A 61 -5.25 10.63 -2.74
CA ASN A 61 -5.57 10.34 -1.34
C ASN A 61 -4.35 9.96 -0.50
N LEU A 62 -3.38 9.21 -1.07
CA LEU A 62 -2.14 8.85 -0.38
C LEU A 62 -1.27 10.08 -0.10
N VAL A 63 -1.07 10.95 -1.09
CA VAL A 63 -0.32 12.21 -0.91
C VAL A 63 -0.99 13.07 0.14
N ARG A 64 -2.32 13.21 0.08
CA ARG A 64 -3.09 13.91 1.12
C ARG A 64 -2.89 13.27 2.50
N SER A 65 -2.90 11.95 2.58
CA SER A 65 -2.72 11.24 3.86
C SER A 65 -1.37 11.51 4.51
N ILE A 66 -0.31 11.75 3.72
CA ILE A 66 1.00 12.19 4.25
C ILE A 66 0.87 13.57 4.91
N TRP A 67 0.16 14.50 4.27
CA TRP A 67 0.05 15.90 4.73
C TRP A 67 -0.83 16.06 5.96
N PHE A 68 -1.89 15.26 6.06
CA PHE A 68 -2.90 15.37 7.12
C PHE A 68 -2.86 14.20 8.11
N ASP A 69 -1.77 13.43 8.12
CA ASP A 69 -1.55 12.31 9.06
C ASP A 69 -2.69 11.26 9.05
N GLN A 70 -3.32 11.08 7.89
CA GLN A 70 -4.48 10.19 7.74
C GLN A 70 -4.05 8.73 7.63
N LYS A 71 -4.82 7.85 8.27
CA LYS A 71 -4.59 6.40 8.21
C LYS A 71 -5.15 5.82 6.92
N VAL A 72 -4.46 4.79 6.43
CA VAL A 72 -4.90 3.93 5.34
C VAL A 72 -4.98 2.49 5.82
N SER A 73 -5.68 1.64 5.08
CA SER A 73 -5.68 0.21 5.36
C SER A 73 -5.49 -0.61 4.09
N ILE A 74 -4.76 -1.71 4.23
CA ILE A 74 -4.58 -2.69 3.17
C ILE A 74 -5.20 -4.00 3.65
N SER A 75 -6.12 -4.54 2.86
CA SER A 75 -6.58 -5.91 3.01
C SER A 75 -5.79 -6.78 2.04
N VAL A 76 -5.25 -7.89 2.53
CA VAL A 76 -4.58 -8.88 1.69
C VAL A 76 -5.21 -10.25 1.96
N SER A 77 -5.63 -10.93 0.89
CA SER A 77 -6.29 -12.23 0.99
C SER A 77 -5.74 -13.23 -0.03
N GLY A 78 -5.55 -14.48 0.38
CA GLY A 78 -5.14 -15.60 -0.48
C GLY A 78 -6.29 -16.53 -0.85
N LYS A 79 -6.04 -17.47 -1.76
CA LYS A 79 -7.04 -18.46 -2.21
C LYS A 79 -7.52 -19.41 -1.11
N ASN A 80 -6.71 -19.64 -0.08
CA ASN A 80 -6.97 -20.60 0.99
C ASN A 80 -7.71 -19.97 2.20
N GLY A 81 -8.50 -18.92 1.98
CA GLY A 81 -9.25 -18.23 3.04
C GLY A 81 -8.41 -17.38 4.00
N GLN A 82 -7.09 -17.36 3.82
CA GLN A 82 -6.16 -16.50 4.54
C GLN A 82 -6.49 -15.03 4.25
N SER A 83 -6.66 -14.21 5.29
CA SER A 83 -6.97 -12.80 5.13
C SER A 83 -6.43 -11.99 6.30
N TRP A 84 -5.76 -10.89 6.00
CA TRP A 84 -5.26 -9.95 7.00
C TRP A 84 -5.57 -8.51 6.60
N GLN A 85 -5.85 -7.69 7.61
CA GLN A 85 -5.95 -6.25 7.46
C GLN A 85 -4.77 -5.58 8.17
N ILE A 86 -4.05 -4.75 7.42
CA ILE A 86 -2.99 -3.88 7.94
C ILE A 86 -3.48 -2.45 7.94
N LYS A 87 -3.27 -1.74 9.04
CA LYS A 87 -3.56 -0.31 9.17
C LYS A 87 -2.24 0.43 9.36
N GLY A 88 -2.07 1.51 8.63
CA GLY A 88 -0.82 2.27 8.65
C GLY A 88 -1.02 3.70 8.20
N LYS A 89 0.09 4.40 7.99
CA LYS A 89 0.13 5.75 7.44
C LYS A 89 1.16 5.79 6.32
N PRO A 90 0.88 6.44 5.18
CA PRO A 90 1.90 6.65 4.16
C PRO A 90 3.02 7.53 4.72
N VAL A 91 4.27 7.15 4.47
CA VAL A 91 5.45 7.84 5.03
C VAL A 91 5.97 8.90 4.07
N LYS A 92 6.12 8.56 2.80
CA LYS A 92 6.61 9.44 1.74
C LYS A 92 6.14 8.95 0.37
N THR A 93 6.14 9.85 -0.60
CA THR A 93 5.98 9.53 -2.03
C THR A 93 7.29 9.86 -2.74
N LEU A 94 7.76 8.96 -3.60
CA LEU A 94 8.98 9.15 -4.39
C LEU A 94 8.57 9.13 -5.86
N ILE A 95 8.82 10.23 -6.57
CA ILE A 95 8.46 10.40 -8.00
C ILE A 95 9.69 10.53 -8.91
N THR A 96 10.89 10.50 -8.32
CA THR A 96 12.17 10.63 -9.01
C THR A 96 13.30 10.12 -8.12
N GLY A 97 14.51 10.05 -8.70
CA GLY A 97 15.73 9.64 -8.02
C GLY A 97 15.99 8.12 -8.04
N PRO A 98 17.12 7.66 -7.46
CA PRO A 98 17.60 6.29 -7.64
C PRO A 98 16.62 5.22 -7.14
N VAL A 99 15.95 5.46 -6.02
CA VAL A 99 14.96 4.53 -5.46
C VAL A 99 13.74 4.39 -6.37
N PHE A 100 13.29 5.50 -6.96
CA PHE A 100 12.21 5.45 -7.95
C PHE A 100 12.66 4.70 -9.19
N LEU A 101 13.79 5.08 -9.80
CA LEU A 101 14.30 4.46 -11.02
C LEU A 101 14.53 2.94 -10.86
N HIS A 102 15.01 2.49 -9.71
CA HIS A 102 15.20 1.06 -9.41
C HIS A 102 13.94 0.20 -9.57
N HIS A 103 12.74 0.77 -9.43
CA HIS A 103 11.48 0.04 -9.52
C HIS A 103 10.78 0.16 -10.89
N TYR A 104 11.20 1.07 -11.76
CA TYR A 104 10.52 1.39 -13.03
C TYR A 104 11.42 1.27 -14.28
N GLN A 105 12.71 0.92 -14.10
CA GLN A 105 13.65 0.58 -15.17
C GLN A 105 14.03 -0.89 -15.07
#